data_AF-A0A9D4DBH7-F1
#
_entry.id   AF-A0A9D4DBH7-F1
#
_cell.length_a   1.000
_cell.length_b   1.000
_cell.length_c   1.000
_cell.angle_alpha   90.00
_cell.angle_beta   90.00
_cell.angle_gamma   90.00
#
_symmetry.space_group_name_H-M   'P 1'
#
loop_
_entity.id
_entity.type
_entity.pdbx_description
1 polymer ?
#
loop_
_entity_poly.entity_id
_entity_poly.type
_entity_poly.pdbx_seq_one_letter_code
_entity_poly.pdbx_strand_id
1 'polypeptide(L)'
;MDYLKIITATSKKFQQNKLLIMEVPDIIKSTTDELTLMMEEPGHQTSTFYDHFDPETGDFTDHGDHVMKLSGQRLTTYEEDNDKTTLLKQTVKYLEVRFMEFNEKPLKCFDVFNLNKWPTNDTELVKHGRDDIKELTQLYIDILTDTEHSSMLREWTIMKNLLRKKKTGINCHDLYCELIQTQPADIQNILTLVNIMVSISPSTAECERQFSGKINMYINYIK
;
A
#
# COMPACT_ATOMS: atom_id res chain seq x y z
N MET A 1 -16.44 15.84 -9.17
CA MET A 1 -15.97 14.44 -9.15
C MET A 1 -15.00 14.24 -8.00
N ASP A 2 -15.22 13.20 -7.21
CA ASP A 2 -14.44 12.91 -6.00
C ASP A 2 -12.99 12.41 -6.26
N TYR A 3 -12.51 12.47 -7.50
CA TYR A 3 -11.15 12.06 -7.91
C TYR A 3 -10.05 12.61 -7.00
N LEU A 4 -10.03 13.93 -6.75
CA LEU A 4 -9.01 14.55 -5.91
C LEU A 4 -9.09 14.07 -4.45
N LYS A 5 -10.28 13.71 -3.96
CA LYS A 5 -10.47 13.17 -2.62
C LYS A 5 -9.79 11.80 -2.48
N ILE A 6 -9.99 10.92 -3.47
CA ILE A 6 -9.33 9.61 -3.53
C ILE A 6 -7.81 9.78 -3.58
N ILE A 7 -7.29 10.55 -4.55
CA ILE A 7 -5.84 10.76 -4.71
C ILE A 7 -5.22 11.41 -3.48
N THR A 8 -5.88 12.39 -2.87
CA THR A 8 -5.40 13.03 -1.64
C THR A 8 -5.37 12.05 -0.46
N ALA A 9 -6.39 11.19 -0.33
CA ALA A 9 -6.42 10.17 0.71
C ALA A 9 -5.27 9.15 0.54
N THR A 10 -5.02 8.68 -0.68
CA THR A 10 -3.89 7.81 -1.00
C THR A 10 -2.57 8.51 -0.71
N SER A 11 -2.39 9.75 -1.19
CA SER A 11 -1.17 10.52 -0.94
C SER A 11 -0.89 10.70 0.56
N LYS A 12 -1.92 10.99 1.35
CA LYS A 12 -1.80 11.07 2.82
C LYS A 12 -1.32 9.77 3.46
N LYS A 13 -1.74 8.60 2.97
CA LYS A 13 -1.24 7.30 3.45
C LYS A 13 0.25 7.14 3.17
N PHE A 14 0.70 7.50 1.96
CA PHE A 14 2.13 7.45 1.60
C PHE A 14 3.01 8.48 2.33
N GLN A 15 2.43 9.60 2.77
CA GLN A 15 3.12 10.60 3.58
C GLN A 15 3.25 10.20 5.06
N GLN A 16 2.63 9.10 5.49
CA GLN A 16 2.79 8.62 6.85
C GLN A 16 4.19 7.99 7.01
N ASN A 17 4.99 8.53 7.94
CA ASN A 17 6.32 8.00 8.30
C ASN A 17 6.31 6.55 8.84
N LYS A 18 5.16 5.89 8.88
CA LYS A 18 4.97 4.55 9.44
C LYS A 18 4.48 3.53 8.41
N LEU A 19 4.38 3.90 7.14
CA LEU A 19 3.93 2.99 6.11
C LEU A 19 5.00 1.92 5.86
N LEU A 20 4.61 0.65 5.87
CA LEU A 20 5.51 -0.46 5.61
C LEU A 20 5.37 -0.96 4.17
N ILE A 21 6.44 -1.51 3.62
CA ILE A 21 6.49 -1.98 2.23
C ILE A 21 5.36 -2.98 1.88
N MET A 22 4.98 -3.87 2.80
CA MET A 22 3.92 -4.86 2.58
C MET A 22 2.49 -4.29 2.62
N GLU A 23 2.32 -3.02 3.00
CA GLU A 23 1.03 -2.33 3.01
C GLU A 23 0.79 -1.58 1.68
N VAL A 24 1.85 -1.31 0.92
CA VAL A 24 1.78 -0.57 -0.35
C VAL A 24 0.84 -1.25 -1.37
N PRO A 25 0.93 -2.57 -1.65
CA PRO A 25 0.05 -3.21 -2.62
C PRO A 25 -1.43 -3.08 -2.28
N ASP A 26 -1.80 -3.25 -1.01
CA ASP A 26 -3.18 -3.22 -0.56
C ASP A 26 -3.76 -1.79 -0.68
N ILE A 27 -2.94 -0.75 -0.39
CA ILE A 27 -3.33 0.65 -0.57
C ILE A 27 -3.55 0.99 -2.04
N ILE A 28 -2.64 0.56 -2.91
CA ILE A 28 -2.76 0.80 -4.36
C ILE A 28 -3.99 0.08 -4.90
N LYS A 29 -4.21 -1.18 -4.54
CA LYS A 29 -5.39 -1.95 -4.96
C LYS A 29 -6.69 -1.28 -4.54
N SER A 30 -6.81 -0.87 -3.27
CA SER A 30 -7.97 -0.12 -2.78
C SER A 30 -8.20 1.16 -3.58
N THR A 31 -7.12 1.89 -3.88
CA THR A 31 -7.20 3.15 -4.65
C THR A 31 -7.68 2.90 -6.09
N THR A 32 -7.12 1.89 -6.77
CA THR A 32 -7.51 1.55 -8.14
C THR A 32 -8.94 1.03 -8.21
N ASP A 33 -9.40 0.32 -7.19
CA ASP A 33 -10.79 -0.16 -7.11
C ASP A 33 -11.77 1.02 -6.94
N GLU A 34 -11.47 1.98 -6.07
CA GLU A 34 -12.29 3.19 -5.92
C GLU A 34 -12.33 4.03 -7.22
N LEU A 35 -11.20 4.15 -7.93
CA LEU A 35 -11.14 4.84 -9.22
C LEU A 35 -11.90 4.08 -10.33
N THR A 36 -11.89 2.76 -10.29
CA THR A 36 -12.63 1.91 -11.24
C THR A 36 -14.13 1.98 -10.98
N LEU A 37 -14.55 1.95 -9.71
CA LEU A 37 -15.95 2.16 -9.33
C LEU A 37 -16.46 3.52 -9.81
N MET A 38 -15.62 4.56 -9.73
CA MET A 38 -15.93 5.90 -10.26
C MET A 38 -16.03 5.93 -11.80
N MET A 39 -15.62 4.89 -12.51
CA MET A 39 -15.92 4.82 -13.95
C MET A 39 -17.39 4.50 -14.19
N GLU A 40 -18.00 3.73 -13.29
CA GLU A 40 -19.37 3.20 -13.41
C GLU A 40 -20.38 4.06 -12.63
N GLU A 41 -20.01 4.54 -11.45
CA GLU A 41 -20.92 5.24 -10.54
C GLU A 41 -20.49 6.69 -10.28
N PRO A 42 -21.41 7.67 -10.37
CA PRO A 42 -21.10 9.04 -10.01
C PRO A 42 -20.87 9.15 -8.51
N GLY A 43 -19.70 9.66 -8.13
CA GLY A 43 -19.41 10.00 -6.73
C GLY A 43 -20.31 11.15 -6.24
N HIS A 44 -20.40 11.32 -4.92
CA HIS A 44 -21.32 12.27 -4.28
C HIS A 44 -21.30 13.67 -4.91
N GLN A 45 -20.14 14.22 -5.21
CA GLN A 45 -20.04 15.56 -5.82
C GLN A 45 -20.61 15.60 -7.24
N THR A 46 -20.40 14.54 -8.01
CA THR A 46 -20.90 14.45 -9.38
C THR A 46 -22.40 14.19 -9.40
N SER A 47 -22.91 13.32 -8.52
CA SER A 47 -24.35 13.11 -8.37
C SER A 47 -25.05 14.42 -7.98
N THR A 48 -24.51 15.13 -6.99
CA THR A 48 -25.06 16.44 -6.58
C THR A 48 -25.06 17.43 -7.74
N PHE A 49 -24.06 17.41 -8.62
CA PHE A 49 -24.07 18.27 -9.81
C PHE A 49 -25.22 17.92 -10.76
N TYR A 50 -25.39 16.64 -11.12
CA TYR A 50 -26.45 16.21 -12.02
C TYR A 50 -27.86 16.37 -11.43
N ASP A 51 -28.01 16.27 -10.11
CA ASP A 51 -29.30 16.51 -9.42
C ASP A 51 -29.76 17.98 -9.54
N HIS A 52 -28.82 18.91 -9.71
CA HIS A 52 -29.08 20.35 -9.75
C HIS A 52 -28.93 20.96 -11.15
N PHE A 53 -28.53 20.16 -12.14
CA PHE A 53 -28.27 20.60 -13.51
C PHE A 53 -29.36 20.12 -14.47
N ASP A 54 -30.00 21.06 -15.17
CA ASP A 54 -30.90 20.76 -16.28
C ASP A 54 -30.13 20.80 -17.61
N PRO A 55 -29.94 19.66 -18.30
CA PRO A 55 -29.18 19.60 -19.55
C PRO A 55 -29.90 20.26 -20.73
N GLU A 56 -31.23 20.37 -20.71
CA GLU A 56 -32.00 20.98 -21.79
C GLU A 56 -31.86 22.51 -21.76
N THR A 57 -32.05 23.12 -20.59
CA THR A 57 -31.97 24.57 -20.42
C THR A 57 -30.52 25.04 -20.22
N GLY A 58 -29.68 24.20 -19.63
CA GLY A 58 -28.33 24.51 -19.17
C GLY A 58 -28.30 25.25 -17.84
N ASP A 59 -29.39 25.19 -17.08
CA ASP A 59 -29.54 25.89 -15.81
C ASP A 59 -29.02 25.00 -14.68
N PHE A 60 -28.23 25.59 -13.78
CA PHE A 60 -27.70 24.97 -12.57
C PHE A 60 -28.22 25.70 -11.35
N THR A 61 -28.81 24.96 -10.41
CA THR A 61 -29.41 25.54 -9.19
C THR A 61 -28.52 25.25 -7.98
N ASP A 62 -27.89 26.29 -7.42
CA ASP A 62 -27.09 26.15 -6.20
C ASP A 62 -27.90 26.61 -4.97
N HIS A 63 -28.07 25.73 -3.99
CA HIS A 63 -28.63 25.99 -2.65
C HIS A 63 -29.54 27.23 -2.52
N GLY A 64 -30.72 27.21 -3.17
CA GLY A 64 -31.71 28.31 -3.14
C GLY A 64 -32.34 28.60 -4.52
N ASP A 65 -32.95 29.79 -4.68
CA ASP A 65 -33.55 30.28 -5.95
C ASP A 65 -32.49 30.82 -6.96
N HIS A 66 -31.19 30.65 -6.68
CA HIS A 66 -30.14 31.19 -7.54
C HIS A 66 -29.84 30.23 -8.68
N VAL A 67 -30.22 30.64 -9.90
CA VAL A 67 -29.99 29.87 -11.12
C VAL A 67 -28.82 30.46 -11.89
N MET A 68 -27.80 29.63 -12.12
CA MET A 68 -26.66 29.95 -12.97
C MET A 68 -26.82 29.25 -14.32
N LYS A 69 -26.58 29.97 -15.42
CA LYS A 69 -26.63 29.37 -16.75
C LYS A 69 -25.25 28.93 -17.19
N LEU A 70 -25.07 27.62 -17.37
CA LEU A 70 -23.80 27.05 -17.81
C LEU A 70 -23.71 27.05 -19.35
N SER A 71 -22.56 27.51 -19.84
CA SER A 71 -22.20 27.52 -21.26
C SER A 71 -21.13 26.49 -21.56
N GLY A 72 -21.26 25.72 -22.64
CA GLY A 72 -20.28 24.72 -23.05
C GLY A 72 -20.92 23.49 -23.69
N GLN A 73 -20.10 22.47 -23.95
CA GLN A 73 -20.59 21.17 -24.38
C GLN A 73 -21.39 20.53 -23.24
N ARG A 74 -22.67 20.24 -23.50
CA ARG A 74 -23.61 19.73 -22.51
C ARG A 74 -23.66 18.21 -22.63
N LEU A 75 -22.96 17.52 -21.75
CA LEU A 75 -23.17 16.09 -21.56
C LEU A 75 -24.54 15.91 -20.89
N THR A 76 -25.36 15.02 -21.42
CA THR A 76 -26.71 14.80 -20.87
C THR A 76 -26.67 13.86 -19.68
N THR A 77 -25.67 12.98 -19.61
CA THR A 77 -25.49 12.04 -18.52
C THR A 77 -24.02 11.84 -18.16
N TYR A 78 -23.79 11.26 -16.98
CA TYR A 78 -22.47 10.90 -16.49
C TYR A 78 -21.75 9.83 -17.34
N GLU A 79 -22.54 8.95 -17.97
CA GLU A 79 -22.03 7.84 -18.79
C GLU A 79 -21.41 8.32 -20.10
N GLU A 80 -21.82 9.50 -20.57
CA GLU A 80 -21.32 10.12 -21.80
C GLU A 80 -19.97 10.82 -21.64
N ASP A 81 -19.48 10.97 -20.40
CA ASP A 81 -18.21 11.65 -20.11
C ASP A 81 -16.99 10.76 -20.41
N ASN A 82 -16.51 10.84 -21.65
CA ASN A 82 -15.30 10.17 -22.10
C ASN A 82 -14.01 10.78 -21.52
N ASP A 83 -14.01 12.06 -21.15
CA ASP A 83 -12.82 12.73 -20.62
C ASP A 83 -12.56 12.26 -19.20
N LYS A 84 -13.60 12.15 -18.36
CA LYS A 84 -13.56 11.43 -17.08
C LYS A 84 -12.97 10.04 -17.27
N THR A 85 -13.57 9.26 -18.17
CA THR A 85 -13.26 7.83 -18.30
C THR A 85 -11.80 7.66 -18.72
N THR A 86 -11.33 8.51 -19.63
CA THR A 86 -9.92 8.59 -20.03
C THR A 86 -9.02 8.94 -18.85
N LEU A 87 -9.33 9.99 -18.08
CA LEU A 87 -8.54 10.42 -16.92
C LEU A 87 -8.42 9.31 -15.87
N LEU A 88 -9.53 8.67 -15.51
CA LEU A 88 -9.55 7.59 -14.51
C LEU A 88 -8.73 6.39 -14.99
N LYS A 89 -8.91 5.94 -16.24
CA LYS A 89 -8.14 4.82 -16.82
C LYS A 89 -6.65 5.10 -16.87
N GLN A 90 -6.26 6.32 -17.27
CA GLN A 90 -4.85 6.73 -17.29
C GLN A 90 -4.25 6.74 -15.88
N THR A 91 -5.02 7.21 -14.89
CA THR A 91 -4.58 7.23 -13.49
C THR A 91 -4.40 5.81 -12.93
N VAL A 92 -5.37 4.91 -13.15
CA VAL A 92 -5.27 3.50 -12.73
C VAL A 92 -4.03 2.85 -13.35
N LYS A 93 -3.88 2.97 -14.68
CA LYS A 93 -2.71 2.44 -15.39
C LYS A 93 -1.40 2.98 -14.84
N TYR A 94 -1.34 4.28 -14.55
CA TYR A 94 -0.14 4.89 -13.96
C TYR A 94 0.19 4.26 -12.60
N LEU A 95 -0.79 4.11 -11.71
CA LEU A 95 -0.57 3.51 -10.38
C LEU A 95 -0.13 2.05 -10.49
N GLU A 96 -0.78 1.25 -11.34
CA GLU A 96 -0.42 -0.15 -11.56
C GLU A 96 1.02 -0.30 -12.07
N VAL A 97 1.41 0.48 -13.07
CA VAL A 97 2.78 0.46 -13.61
C VAL A 97 3.78 0.95 -12.58
N ARG A 98 3.46 2.04 -11.86
CA ARG A 98 4.38 2.67 -10.91
C ARG A 98 4.72 1.78 -9.71
N PHE A 99 3.79 0.93 -9.30
CA PHE A 99 3.92 0.06 -8.12
C PHE A 99 3.97 -1.45 -8.48
N MET A 100 4.14 -1.78 -9.76
CA MET A 100 4.29 -3.15 -10.27
C MET A 100 5.30 -3.98 -9.48
N GLU A 101 6.47 -3.41 -9.20
CA GLU A 101 7.60 -4.10 -8.56
C GLU A 101 7.28 -4.62 -7.15
N PHE A 102 6.32 -4.01 -6.43
CA PHE A 102 5.89 -4.48 -5.12
C PHE A 102 5.13 -5.82 -5.19
N ASN A 103 4.63 -6.18 -6.38
CA ASN A 103 4.00 -7.47 -6.65
C ASN A 103 4.99 -8.50 -7.19
N GLU A 104 6.27 -8.16 -7.30
CA GLU A 104 7.33 -9.01 -7.80
C GLU A 104 8.33 -9.37 -6.69
N LYS A 105 9.05 -10.46 -6.91
CA LYS A 105 10.13 -10.88 -6.00
C LYS A 105 11.33 -9.95 -6.19
N PRO A 106 12.01 -9.55 -5.11
CA PRO A 106 11.85 -10.04 -3.75
C PRO A 106 10.87 -9.23 -2.87
N LEU A 107 10.36 -8.08 -3.33
CA LEU A 107 9.54 -7.18 -2.50
C LEU A 107 8.25 -7.84 -2.02
N LYS A 108 7.62 -8.63 -2.88
CA LYS A 108 6.44 -9.43 -2.54
C LYS A 108 6.69 -10.39 -1.36
N CYS A 109 7.91 -10.86 -1.15
CA CYS A 109 8.19 -11.77 -0.03
C CYS A 109 8.00 -11.09 1.33
N PHE A 110 8.04 -9.75 1.42
CA PHE A 110 7.73 -9.02 2.66
C PHE A 110 6.25 -9.11 3.06
N ASP A 111 5.34 -9.55 2.18
CA ASP A 111 3.93 -9.84 2.55
C ASP A 111 3.83 -10.88 3.68
N VAL A 112 4.87 -11.69 3.88
CA VAL A 112 4.97 -12.63 5.01
C VAL A 112 4.84 -11.94 6.37
N PHE A 113 5.21 -10.66 6.47
CA PHE A 113 5.06 -9.85 7.68
C PHE A 113 3.71 -9.12 7.76
N ASN A 114 2.83 -9.26 6.76
CA ASN A 114 1.48 -8.70 6.84
C ASN A 114 0.59 -9.60 7.71
N LEU A 115 0.44 -9.24 9.00
CA LEU A 115 -0.33 -10.01 9.98
C LEU A 115 -1.81 -10.18 9.62
N ASN A 116 -2.36 -9.31 8.77
CA ASN A 116 -3.73 -9.40 8.29
C ASN A 116 -3.90 -10.51 7.25
N LYS A 117 -2.83 -10.88 6.55
CA LYS A 117 -2.79 -11.97 5.56
C LYS A 117 -2.47 -13.34 6.19
N TRP A 118 -2.22 -13.40 7.49
CA TRP A 118 -1.87 -14.65 8.17
C TRP A 118 -3.05 -15.62 8.27
N PRO A 119 -2.84 -16.92 7.99
CA PRO A 119 -3.86 -17.94 8.19
C PRO A 119 -4.35 -17.97 9.64
N THR A 120 -5.65 -18.22 9.82
CA THR A 120 -6.26 -18.45 11.13
C THR A 120 -6.05 -19.89 11.62
N ASN A 121 -5.78 -20.82 10.70
CA ASN A 121 -5.51 -22.22 10.99
C ASN A 121 -4.04 -22.43 11.44
N ASP A 122 -3.86 -23.04 12.61
CA ASP A 122 -2.53 -23.28 13.21
C ASP A 122 -1.60 -24.14 12.32
N THR A 123 -2.15 -25.14 11.62
CA THR A 123 -1.39 -26.03 10.74
C THR A 123 -0.86 -25.28 9.51
N GLU A 124 -1.68 -24.40 8.94
CA GLU A 124 -1.29 -23.56 7.81
C GLU A 124 -0.33 -22.45 8.27
N LEU A 125 -0.59 -21.86 9.44
CA LEU A 125 0.26 -20.81 10.00
C LEU A 125 1.68 -21.31 10.28
N VAL A 126 1.88 -22.55 10.73
CA VAL A 126 3.22 -23.15 10.91
C VAL A 126 3.99 -23.18 9.58
N LYS A 127 3.32 -23.48 8.47
CA LYS A 127 3.92 -23.56 7.13
C LYS A 127 4.06 -22.18 6.46
N HIS A 128 3.22 -21.23 6.83
CA HIS A 128 3.17 -19.90 6.24
C HIS A 128 4.53 -19.19 6.28
N GLY A 129 4.90 -18.60 5.15
CA GLY A 129 6.06 -17.74 5.02
C GLY A 129 7.42 -18.42 4.92
N ARG A 130 7.50 -19.75 5.00
CA ARG A 130 8.81 -20.43 5.04
C ARG A 130 9.64 -20.18 3.78
N ASP A 131 9.02 -20.22 2.61
CA ASP A 131 9.74 -20.02 1.35
C ASP A 131 10.05 -18.54 1.10
N ASP A 132 9.14 -17.63 1.48
CA ASP A 132 9.39 -16.19 1.43
C ASP A 132 10.56 -15.76 2.33
N ILE A 133 10.63 -16.31 3.56
CA ILE A 133 11.77 -16.06 4.46
C ILE A 133 13.06 -16.61 3.89
N LYS A 134 13.07 -17.80 3.28
CA LYS A 134 14.29 -18.32 2.63
C LYS A 134 14.75 -17.38 1.51
N GLU A 135 13.83 -16.89 0.72
CA GLU A 135 14.15 -16.00 -0.40
C GLU A 135 14.69 -14.65 0.07
N LEU A 136 14.06 -14.05 1.08
CA LEU A 136 14.58 -12.83 1.71
C LEU A 136 15.96 -13.06 2.35
N THR A 137 16.14 -14.19 3.04
CA THR A 137 17.43 -14.54 3.65
C THR A 137 18.51 -14.70 2.57
N GLN A 138 18.18 -15.34 1.45
CA GLN A 138 19.10 -15.53 0.33
C GLN A 138 19.44 -14.21 -0.36
N LEU A 139 18.49 -13.28 -0.45
CA LEU A 139 18.72 -11.95 -1.01
C LEU A 139 19.71 -11.13 -0.18
N TYR A 140 19.62 -11.24 1.15
CA TYR A 140 20.48 -10.50 2.08
C TYR A 140 21.65 -11.35 2.62
N ILE A 141 22.03 -12.41 1.91
CA ILE A 141 23.08 -13.34 2.35
C ILE A 141 24.44 -12.65 2.53
N ASP A 142 24.74 -11.61 1.76
CA ASP A 142 26.01 -10.87 1.90
C ASP A 142 26.09 -10.06 3.21
N ILE A 143 24.94 -9.84 3.86
CA ILE A 143 24.80 -9.10 5.12
C ILE A 143 24.58 -10.07 6.29
N LEU A 144 24.19 -11.31 6.01
CA LEU A 144 23.88 -12.35 7.00
C LEU A 144 24.98 -13.40 7.03
N THR A 145 25.47 -13.76 8.21
CA THR A 145 26.43 -14.86 8.36
C THR A 145 25.77 -16.23 8.13
N ASP A 146 26.56 -17.26 7.77
CA ASP A 146 26.06 -18.63 7.55
C ASP A 146 25.29 -19.20 8.77
N THR A 147 25.69 -18.79 9.98
CA THR A 147 25.02 -19.14 11.24
C THR A 147 23.65 -18.48 11.41
N GLU A 148 23.47 -17.29 10.85
CA GLU A 148 22.21 -16.54 10.88
C GLU A 148 21.23 -17.12 9.86
N HIS A 149 21.71 -17.51 8.68
CA HIS A 149 20.91 -18.15 7.63
C HIS A 149 20.27 -19.47 8.10
N SER A 150 21.03 -20.29 8.84
CA SER A 150 20.57 -21.59 9.34
C SER A 150 19.56 -21.47 10.51
N SER A 151 19.57 -20.34 11.22
CA SER A 151 18.68 -20.09 12.37
C SER A 151 17.38 -19.36 11.99
N MET A 152 17.36 -18.61 10.88
CA MET A 152 16.23 -17.80 10.39
C MET A 152 14.87 -18.52 10.41
N LEU A 153 14.77 -19.74 9.87
CA LEU A 153 13.50 -20.46 9.80
C LEU A 153 12.96 -20.89 11.17
N ARG A 154 13.88 -21.20 12.10
CA ARG A 154 13.52 -21.51 13.48
C ARG A 154 13.02 -20.25 14.18
N GLU A 155 13.74 -19.15 14.04
CA GLU A 155 13.39 -17.86 14.63
C GLU A 155 12.09 -17.29 14.07
N TRP A 156 11.83 -17.46 12.77
CA TRP A 156 10.55 -17.13 12.15
C TRP A 156 9.38 -17.85 12.84
N THR A 157 9.57 -19.13 13.20
CA THR A 157 8.55 -19.90 13.90
C THR A 157 8.31 -19.35 15.32
N ILE A 158 9.37 -18.95 16.02
CA ILE A 158 9.28 -18.34 17.36
C ILE A 158 8.57 -16.98 17.27
N MET A 159 8.99 -16.14 16.32
CA MET A 159 8.42 -14.82 16.05
C MET A 159 6.92 -14.90 15.74
N LYS A 160 6.47 -15.86 14.92
CA LYS A 160 5.05 -16.10 14.66
C LYS A 160 4.26 -16.35 15.95
N ASN A 161 4.79 -17.16 16.85
CA ASN A 161 4.14 -17.44 18.14
C ASN A 161 4.08 -16.21 19.05
N LEU A 162 5.12 -15.36 19.02
CA LEU A 162 5.14 -14.10 19.78
C LEU A 162 4.11 -13.11 19.23
N LEU A 163 4.09 -12.90 17.90
CA LEU A 163 3.18 -11.97 17.23
C LEU A 163 1.72 -12.39 17.33
N ARG A 164 1.43 -13.69 17.30
CA ARG A 164 0.06 -14.22 17.52
C ARG A 164 -0.53 -13.73 18.84
N LYS A 165 0.27 -13.67 19.91
CA LYS A 165 -0.17 -13.21 21.23
C LYS A 165 -0.44 -11.70 21.29
N LYS A 166 0.18 -10.93 20.38
CA LYS A 166 0.11 -9.46 20.34
C LYS A 166 -0.80 -8.91 19.22
N LYS A 167 -1.45 -9.78 18.42
CA LYS A 167 -2.20 -9.42 17.20
C LYS A 167 -3.39 -8.48 17.43
N THR A 168 -3.85 -8.27 18.66
CA THR A 168 -5.05 -7.47 18.95
C THR A 168 -4.75 -5.99 19.18
N GLY A 169 -5.19 -5.14 18.25
CA GLY A 169 -5.39 -3.70 18.47
C GLY A 169 -4.15 -2.80 18.30
N ILE A 170 -2.98 -3.35 17.96
CA ILE A 170 -1.74 -2.58 17.75
C ILE A 170 -1.45 -2.47 16.25
N ASN A 171 -1.02 -1.28 15.81
CA ASN A 171 -0.54 -1.05 14.44
C ASN A 171 0.73 -1.90 14.17
N CYS A 172 0.80 -2.56 12.99
CA CYS A 172 1.91 -3.43 12.61
C CYS A 172 3.28 -2.75 12.73
N HIS A 173 3.40 -1.48 12.31
CA HIS A 173 4.65 -0.72 12.41
C HIS A 173 5.12 -0.58 13.86
N ASP A 174 4.23 -0.14 14.75
CA ASP A 174 4.58 0.07 16.17
C ASP A 174 4.96 -1.26 16.84
N LEU A 175 4.30 -2.36 16.47
CA LEU A 175 4.63 -3.70 16.91
C LEU A 175 6.02 -4.16 16.45
N TYR A 176 6.38 -3.89 15.20
CA TYR A 176 7.71 -4.23 14.68
C TYR A 176 8.80 -3.35 15.28
N CYS A 177 8.55 -2.06 15.49
CA CYS A 177 9.47 -1.18 16.22
C CYS A 177 9.69 -1.66 17.66
N GLU A 178 8.65 -2.10 18.37
CA GLU A 178 8.79 -2.67 19.73
C GLU A 178 9.66 -3.93 19.70
N LEU A 179 9.47 -4.81 18.72
CA LEU A 179 10.30 -6.02 18.57
C LEU A 179 11.77 -5.70 18.28
N ILE A 180 12.04 -4.70 17.43
CA ILE A 180 13.39 -4.23 17.15
C ILE A 180 14.04 -3.64 18.42
N GLN A 181 13.29 -2.84 19.19
CA GLN A 181 13.79 -2.20 20.43
C GLN A 181 14.05 -3.21 21.56
N THR A 182 13.17 -4.20 21.71
CA THR A 182 13.29 -5.22 22.77
C THR A 182 14.33 -6.29 22.43
N GLN A 183 14.62 -6.48 21.14
CA GLN A 183 15.61 -7.38 20.58
C GLN A 183 15.68 -8.76 21.29
N PRO A 184 14.58 -9.53 21.36
CA PRO A 184 14.57 -10.78 22.13
C PRO A 184 15.64 -11.76 21.60
N ALA A 185 16.39 -12.37 22.51
CA ALA A 185 17.54 -13.21 22.19
C ALA A 185 17.20 -14.37 21.23
N ASP A 186 15.97 -14.87 21.29
CA ASP A 186 15.52 -16.02 20.50
C ASP A 186 15.15 -15.70 19.04
N ILE A 187 15.18 -14.43 18.62
CA ILE A 187 14.76 -13.98 17.27
C ILE A 187 15.69 -12.91 16.65
N GLN A 188 16.95 -12.84 17.08
CA GLN A 188 17.85 -11.75 16.68
C GLN A 188 18.11 -11.68 15.17
N ASN A 189 18.16 -12.81 14.47
CA ASN A 189 18.51 -12.86 13.06
C ASN A 189 17.30 -12.47 12.20
N ILE A 190 16.12 -13.00 12.52
CA ILE A 190 14.89 -12.62 11.81
C ILE A 190 14.54 -11.13 12.00
N LEU A 191 14.96 -10.52 13.12
CA LEU A 191 14.83 -9.08 13.34
C LEU A 191 15.63 -8.24 12.35
N THR A 192 16.71 -8.76 11.75
CA THR A 192 17.41 -8.06 10.67
C THR A 192 16.51 -7.84 9.46
N LEU A 193 15.70 -8.84 9.07
CA LEU A 193 14.73 -8.69 7.99
C LEU A 193 13.60 -7.73 8.36
N VAL A 194 13.17 -7.73 9.62
CA VAL A 194 12.17 -6.77 10.12
C VAL A 194 12.73 -5.36 10.10
N ASN A 195 13.99 -5.17 10.50
CA ASN A 195 14.66 -3.87 10.49
C ASN A 195 14.80 -3.35 9.06
N ILE A 196 15.17 -4.22 8.11
CA ILE A 196 15.16 -3.90 6.68
C ILE A 196 13.76 -3.44 6.25
N MET A 197 12.73 -4.23 6.52
CA MET A 197 11.35 -3.89 6.15
C MET A 197 10.89 -2.52 6.68
N VAL A 198 11.20 -2.21 7.95
CA VAL A 198 10.85 -0.92 8.59
C VAL A 198 11.71 0.23 8.06
N SER A 199 12.95 -0.05 7.65
CA SER A 199 13.89 0.95 7.11
C SER A 199 13.63 1.29 5.64
N ILE A 200 12.94 0.44 4.88
CA ILE A 200 12.52 0.75 3.51
C ILE A 200 11.35 1.72 3.60
N SER A 201 11.67 3.02 3.50
CA SER A 201 10.69 4.09 3.34
C SER A 201 9.94 3.90 2.02
N PRO A 202 8.60 3.69 2.02
CA PRO A 202 7.80 3.66 0.81
C PRO A 202 7.55 5.06 0.23
N SER A 203 8.13 6.10 0.83
CA SER A 203 8.12 7.49 0.34
C SER A 203 8.61 7.56 -1.10
N THR A 204 7.77 8.11 -1.98
CA THR A 204 7.97 8.15 -3.43
C THR A 204 9.26 8.83 -3.89
N ALA A 205 9.85 9.72 -3.07
CA ALA A 205 11.11 10.41 -3.40
C ALA A 205 12.38 9.60 -3.09
N GLU A 206 12.32 8.63 -2.16
CA GLU A 206 13.46 7.79 -1.77
C GLU A 206 13.46 6.45 -2.50
N CYS A 207 12.28 5.86 -2.73
CA CYS A 207 12.12 4.69 -3.59
C CYS A 207 12.79 4.89 -4.96
N GLU A 208 12.52 6.00 -5.68
CA GLU A 208 13.05 6.20 -7.04
C GLU A 208 14.58 6.28 -7.09
N ARG A 209 15.21 6.85 -6.05
CA ARG A 209 16.67 6.98 -5.96
C ARG A 209 17.35 5.69 -5.50
N GLN A 210 16.69 4.89 -4.67
CA GLN A 210 17.24 3.62 -4.16
C GLN A 210 17.02 2.45 -5.14
N PHE A 211 15.97 2.49 -5.96
CA PHE A 211 15.63 1.40 -6.89
C PHE A 211 16.29 1.55 -8.28
N SER A 212 16.52 2.79 -8.77
CA SER A 212 17.27 3.01 -10.04
C SER A 212 18.78 2.71 -9.92
N GLY A 213 19.29 2.53 -8.70
CA GLY A 213 20.68 2.23 -8.41
C GLY A 213 20.81 1.00 -7.51
N LYS A 214 20.45 -0.18 -8.02
CA LYS A 214 20.77 -1.53 -7.48
C LYS A 214 21.17 -1.54 -6.00
N ILE A 215 20.25 -1.74 -5.05
CA ILE A 215 20.59 -2.18 -3.67
C ILE A 215 21.81 -1.41 -3.08
N ASN A 216 21.81 -0.07 -3.08
CA ASN A 216 23.01 0.69 -2.67
C ASN A 216 22.77 1.77 -1.62
N MET A 217 21.82 1.57 -0.71
CA MET A 217 21.60 2.47 0.44
C MET A 217 21.22 1.74 1.73
N TYR A 218 21.86 0.62 2.06
CA TYR A 218 21.77 0.05 3.42
C TYR A 218 22.93 0.44 4.35
N ILE A 219 23.90 1.28 3.94
CA ILE A 219 25.16 1.42 4.70
C ILE A 219 25.30 2.73 5.52
N ASN A 220 24.37 3.68 5.49
CA ASN A 220 24.58 4.94 6.23
C ASN A 220 23.87 5.10 7.58
N TYR A 221 23.04 4.15 8.05
CA TYR A 221 22.31 4.35 9.32
C TYR A 221 22.16 3.13 10.24
N ILE A 222 23.03 2.12 10.13
CA ILE A 222 23.29 1.18 11.24
C ILE A 222 24.66 1.53 11.82
N LYS A 223 24.69 2.58 12.64
CA LYS A 223 25.73 2.85 13.64
C LYS A 223 25.06 3.20 14.96
#